data_AF-D6AJC0-F1
#
_entry.id   AF-D6AJC0-F1
#
_cell.length_a   1.000
_cell.length_b   1.000
_cell.length_c   1.000
_cell.angle_alpha   90.00
_cell.angle_beta   90.00
_cell.angle_gamma   90.00
#
_symmetry.space_group_name_H-M   'P 1'
#
loop_
_entity.id
_entity.type
_entity.pdbx_description
1 polymer ?
#
loop_
_entity_poly.entity_id
_entity_poly.type
_entity_poly.pdbx_seq_one_letter_code
_entity_poly.pdbx_strand_id
1 'polypeptide(L)'
;MAVDFVLHGDGGPASRWGAAARVGDVLGMVGPSSLYTRPLPAARRMLLAGDETALPAIATVLEALPAGTGAVVYAEVADAAEERELPAAAGGAEVRWVHRDRDGSLVDAVRDAGADLDGVDAAWVAGEASAVRALRRHLVEDRELPKAAVEFSGYWRRALTQDDAPTEEDLAWAAERAADAS
;
A
#
# COMPACT_ATOMS: atom_id res chain seq x y z
N MET A 1 -17.11 12.17 -3.11
CA MET A 1 -16.17 11.16 -3.62
C MET A 1 -14.98 11.90 -4.20
N ALA A 2 -13.78 11.52 -3.79
CA ALA A 2 -12.52 12.05 -4.31
C ALA A 2 -11.68 10.88 -4.84
N VAL A 3 -10.89 11.12 -5.88
CA VAL A 3 -9.95 10.16 -6.47
C VAL A 3 -8.63 10.89 -6.64
N ASP A 4 -7.58 10.39 -6.01
CA ASP A 4 -6.24 10.97 -6.11
C ASP A 4 -5.45 10.26 -7.20
N PHE A 5 -4.84 11.04 -8.09
CA PHE A 5 -4.00 10.54 -9.18
C PHE A 5 -2.54 10.84 -8.90
N VAL A 6 -1.71 9.79 -8.83
CA VAL A 6 -0.26 9.94 -8.84
C VAL A 6 0.20 10.24 -10.27
N LEU A 7 0.94 11.34 -10.43
CA LEU A 7 1.42 11.78 -11.73
C LEU A 7 2.85 11.30 -11.97
N HIS A 8 3.02 10.25 -12.76
CA HIS A 8 4.32 9.69 -13.13
C HIS A 8 4.59 9.87 -14.64
N GLY A 9 4.83 11.12 -15.07
CA GLY A 9 5.02 11.45 -16.48
C GLY A 9 3.80 11.10 -17.36
N ASP A 10 3.96 11.11 -18.67
CA ASP A 10 2.91 11.02 -19.68
C ASP A 10 2.77 9.61 -20.32
N GLY A 11 3.41 8.59 -19.75
CA GLY A 11 3.38 7.22 -20.30
C GLY A 11 2.02 6.51 -20.18
N GLY A 12 1.25 6.77 -19.12
CA GLY A 12 -0.02 6.08 -18.83
C GLY A 12 -1.28 6.92 -19.07
N PRO A 13 -2.42 6.31 -19.47
CA PRO A 13 -3.67 7.05 -19.75
C PRO A 13 -4.22 7.77 -18.51
N ALA A 14 -4.09 7.18 -17.32
CA ALA A 14 -4.56 7.78 -16.06
C ALA A 14 -3.75 9.03 -15.66
N SER A 15 -2.41 8.94 -15.67
CA SER A 15 -1.52 10.08 -15.37
C SER A 15 -1.72 11.23 -16.38
N ARG A 16 -1.85 10.90 -17.69
CA ARG A 16 -2.16 11.91 -18.73
C ARG A 16 -3.50 12.60 -18.49
N TRP A 17 -4.54 11.84 -18.14
CA TRP A 17 -5.85 12.41 -17.85
C TRP A 17 -5.80 13.29 -16.59
N GLY A 18 -5.25 12.77 -15.49
CA GLY A 18 -5.12 13.49 -14.22
C GLY A 18 -4.37 14.82 -14.37
N ALA A 19 -3.29 14.86 -15.16
CA ALA A 19 -2.53 16.08 -15.42
C ALA A 19 -3.27 17.12 -16.29
N ALA A 20 -4.20 16.68 -17.14
CA ALA A 20 -4.90 17.55 -18.10
C ALA A 20 -6.37 17.85 -17.70
N ALA A 21 -6.88 17.20 -16.66
CA ALA A 21 -8.29 17.27 -16.26
C ALA A 21 -8.73 18.69 -15.89
N ARG A 22 -9.92 19.07 -16.35
CA ARG A 22 -10.57 20.35 -16.09
C ARG A 22 -11.96 20.15 -15.51
N VAL A 23 -12.48 21.19 -14.86
CA VAL A 23 -13.88 21.21 -14.40
C VAL A 23 -14.81 21.00 -15.60
N GLY A 24 -15.61 19.94 -15.54
CA GLY A 24 -16.51 19.52 -16.62
C GLY A 24 -16.08 18.26 -17.37
N ASP A 25 -14.83 17.82 -17.20
CA ASP A 25 -14.36 16.55 -17.77
C ASP A 25 -15.04 15.35 -17.09
N VAL A 26 -15.31 14.30 -17.87
CA VAL A 26 -16.06 13.12 -17.42
C VAL A 26 -15.12 11.94 -17.23
N LEU A 27 -15.23 11.28 -16.07
CA LEU A 27 -14.53 10.04 -15.75
C LEU A 27 -15.55 8.91 -15.53
N GLY A 28 -15.46 7.85 -16.33
CA GLY A 28 -16.22 6.62 -16.10
C GLY A 28 -15.61 5.82 -14.94
N MET A 29 -16.45 5.31 -14.05
CA MET A 29 -16.01 4.63 -12.84
C MET A 29 -16.80 3.35 -12.62
N VAL A 30 -16.09 2.28 -12.27
CA VAL A 30 -16.66 0.99 -11.89
C VAL A 30 -16.10 0.60 -10.53
N GLY A 31 -16.97 0.44 -9.52
CA GLY A 31 -16.59 0.10 -8.15
C GLY A 31 -17.39 0.87 -7.08
N PRO A 32 -17.06 0.67 -5.78
CA PRO A 32 -16.04 -0.26 -5.26
C PRO A 32 -16.47 -1.72 -5.41
N SER A 33 -15.53 -2.60 -5.76
CA SER A 33 -15.79 -4.04 -5.82
C SER A 33 -15.53 -4.66 -4.45
N SER A 34 -16.51 -5.42 -3.93
CA SER A 34 -16.37 -6.17 -2.68
C SER A 34 -15.28 -7.24 -2.76
N LEU A 35 -14.83 -7.62 -3.97
CA LEU A 35 -13.73 -8.57 -4.18
C LEU A 35 -12.40 -8.06 -3.60
N TYR A 36 -12.24 -6.76 -3.41
CA TYR A 36 -11.04 -6.15 -2.82
C TYR A 36 -11.25 -5.71 -1.37
N THR A 37 -12.42 -5.96 -0.79
CA THR A 37 -12.72 -5.62 0.60
C THR A 37 -12.49 -6.86 1.48
N ARG A 38 -11.26 -7.05 1.98
CA ARG A 38 -11.04 -7.99 3.09
C ARG A 38 -11.16 -7.26 4.43
N PRO A 39 -11.72 -7.91 5.46
CA PRO A 39 -11.61 -7.41 6.82
C PRO A 39 -10.12 -7.29 7.18
N LEU A 40 -9.74 -6.18 7.82
CA LEU A 40 -8.42 -6.07 8.40
C LEU A 40 -8.23 -7.16 9.46
N PRO A 41 -7.06 -7.80 9.54
CA PRO A 41 -6.76 -8.76 10.59
C PRO A 41 -6.92 -8.08 11.96
N ALA A 42 -7.40 -8.83 12.95
CA ALA A 42 -7.42 -8.34 14.33
C ALA A 42 -5.97 -8.15 14.79
N ALA A 43 -5.63 -6.92 15.17
CA ALA A 43 -4.26 -6.53 15.48
C ALA A 43 -4.24 -5.60 16.70
N ARG A 44 -3.21 -5.75 17.53
CA ARG A 44 -2.90 -4.81 18.61
C ARG A 44 -2.06 -3.66 18.07
N ARG A 45 -1.15 -3.94 17.13
CA ARG A 45 -0.34 -2.95 16.44
C ARG A 45 -0.14 -3.38 14.99
N MET A 46 -0.60 -2.54 14.06
CA MET A 46 -0.55 -2.84 12.64
C MET A 46 0.56 -2.05 11.93
N LEU A 47 1.33 -2.72 11.07
CA LEU A 47 2.19 -2.05 10.09
C LEU A 47 1.37 -1.70 8.84
N LEU A 48 1.43 -0.45 8.40
CA LEU A 48 0.94 0.00 7.10
C LEU A 48 2.14 0.41 6.26
N ALA A 49 2.41 -0.27 5.14
CA ALA A 49 3.53 0.07 4.28
C ALA A 49 3.09 0.25 2.84
N GLY A 50 3.47 1.36 2.21
CA GLY A 50 3.22 1.53 0.79
C GLY A 50 3.85 2.77 0.17
N ASP A 51 3.84 2.82 -1.15
CA ASP A 51 4.27 4.00 -1.91
C ASP A 51 3.13 5.03 -2.03
N GLU A 52 3.37 6.12 -2.75
CA GLU A 52 2.42 7.22 -2.86
C GLU A 52 1.07 6.80 -3.46
N THR A 53 1.04 5.70 -4.23
CA THR A 53 -0.19 5.15 -4.81
C THR A 53 -1.08 4.48 -3.77
N ALA A 54 -0.50 4.06 -2.64
CA ALA A 54 -1.21 3.42 -1.54
C ALA A 54 -1.69 4.41 -0.48
N LEU A 55 -1.24 5.68 -0.50
CA LEU A 55 -1.59 6.68 0.53
C LEU A 55 -3.10 6.85 0.78
N PRO A 56 -3.97 6.94 -0.25
CA PRO A 56 -5.42 7.04 -0.02
C PRO A 56 -6.00 5.81 0.68
N ALA A 57 -5.49 4.62 0.35
CA ALA A 57 -5.90 3.37 0.99
C ALA A 57 -5.38 3.28 2.43
N ILE A 58 -4.14 3.70 2.69
CA ILE A 58 -3.56 3.79 4.04
C ILE A 58 -4.41 4.71 4.92
N ALA A 59 -4.81 5.89 4.43
CA ALA A 59 -5.69 6.80 5.15
C ALA A 59 -7.03 6.14 5.51
N THR A 60 -7.65 5.45 4.55
CA THR A 60 -8.90 4.70 4.77
C THR A 60 -8.73 3.61 5.83
N VAL A 61 -7.61 2.88 5.79
CA VAL A 61 -7.30 1.83 6.76
C VAL A 61 -7.11 2.41 8.15
N LEU A 62 -6.36 3.52 8.30
CA LEU A 62 -6.16 4.22 9.57
C LEU A 62 -7.47 4.67 10.21
N GLU A 63 -8.40 5.21 9.43
CA GLU A 63 -9.74 5.62 9.90
C GLU A 63 -10.60 4.44 10.32
N ALA A 64 -10.44 3.28 9.67
CA ALA A 64 -11.20 2.08 9.93
C ALA A 64 -10.65 1.22 11.07
N LEU A 65 -9.47 1.54 11.62
CA LEU A 65 -8.85 0.77 12.69
C LEU A 65 -9.73 0.75 13.95
N PRO A 66 -9.91 -0.41 14.61
CA PRO A 66 -10.61 -0.50 15.87
C PRO A 66 -10.00 0.42 16.94
N ALA A 67 -10.84 0.88 17.86
CA ALA A 67 -10.38 1.64 19.02
C ALA A 67 -9.34 0.83 19.82
N GLY A 68 -8.19 1.43 20.09
CA GLY A 68 -7.08 0.78 20.81
C GLY A 68 -6.11 -0.01 19.93
N THR A 69 -6.32 -0.09 18.62
CA THR A 69 -5.31 -0.61 17.68
C THR A 69 -4.33 0.51 17.31
N GLY A 70 -3.06 0.30 17.64
CA GLY A 70 -1.98 1.21 17.23
C GLY A 70 -1.54 0.94 15.79
N ALA A 71 -0.91 1.94 15.16
CA ALA A 71 -0.35 1.80 13.82
C ALA A 71 1.07 2.34 13.75
N VAL A 72 1.90 1.70 12.91
CA VAL A 72 3.14 2.28 12.40
C VAL A 72 3.05 2.30 10.88
N VAL A 73 3.31 3.45 10.28
CA VAL A 73 3.16 3.69 8.84
C VAL A 73 4.52 3.94 8.23
N TYR A 74 4.88 3.20 7.20
CA TYR A 74 6.01 3.49 6.32
C TYR A 74 5.45 3.89 4.95
N ALA A 75 5.57 5.17 4.62
CA ALA A 75 5.01 5.75 3.41
C ALA A 75 6.15 6.25 2.51
N GLU A 76 6.34 5.61 1.36
CA GLU A 76 7.31 6.04 0.37
C GLU A 76 6.73 7.12 -0.54
N VAL A 77 7.45 8.23 -0.70
CA VAL A 77 7.09 9.33 -1.58
C VAL A 77 8.30 9.80 -2.38
N ALA A 78 8.09 10.59 -3.43
CA ALA A 78 9.18 11.11 -4.25
C ALA A 78 10.14 11.99 -3.42
N ASP A 79 9.58 12.93 -2.65
CA ASP A 79 10.30 13.89 -1.83
C ASP A 79 9.37 14.47 -0.73
N ALA A 80 9.89 15.36 0.12
CA ALA A 80 9.16 15.90 1.26
C ALA A 80 7.94 16.78 0.89
N ALA A 81 7.85 17.29 -0.34
CA ALA A 81 6.70 18.07 -0.78
C ALA A 81 5.46 17.19 -1.06
N GLU A 82 5.70 15.90 -1.28
CA GLU A 82 4.66 14.89 -1.51
C GLU A 82 4.11 14.30 -0.20
N GLU A 83 4.65 14.69 0.97
CA GLU A 83 4.07 14.31 2.26
C GLU A 83 2.61 14.82 2.37
N ARG A 84 1.74 13.97 2.92
CA ARG A 84 0.31 14.23 3.11
C ARG A 84 -0.04 14.13 4.59
N GLU A 85 -0.99 14.95 5.04
CA GLU A 85 -1.53 14.74 6.38
C GLU A 85 -2.35 13.44 6.37
N LEU A 86 -1.91 12.46 7.16
CA LEU A 86 -2.62 11.20 7.33
C LEU A 86 -3.50 11.26 8.58
N PRO A 87 -4.71 10.67 8.54
CA PRO A 87 -5.58 10.61 9.71
C PRO A 87 -4.91 9.85 10.85
N ALA A 88 -5.13 10.30 12.08
CA ALA A 88 -4.68 9.56 13.25
C ALA A 88 -5.47 8.25 13.40
N ALA A 89 -4.80 7.14 13.71
CA ALA A 89 -5.48 5.94 14.16
C ALA A 89 -6.03 6.15 15.58
N ALA A 90 -7.17 5.52 15.89
CA ALA A 90 -7.81 5.64 17.22
C ALA A 90 -6.90 5.18 18.38
N GLY A 91 -6.00 4.21 18.15
CA GLY A 91 -4.98 3.78 19.11
C GLY A 91 -3.62 4.50 18.99
N GLY A 92 -3.54 5.55 18.17
CA GLY A 92 -2.30 6.26 17.83
C GLY A 92 -1.62 5.69 16.59
N ALA A 93 -1.08 6.57 15.76
CA ALA A 93 -0.31 6.21 14.57
C ALA A 93 1.03 6.93 14.55
N GLU A 94 2.10 6.17 14.31
CA GLU A 94 3.44 6.70 14.08
C GLU A 94 3.73 6.67 12.58
N VAL A 95 3.92 7.83 11.96
CA VAL A 95 4.20 7.92 10.52
C VAL A 95 5.70 8.10 10.29
N ARG A 96 6.26 7.31 9.38
CA ARG A 96 7.63 7.35 8.88
C ARG A 96 7.57 7.57 7.36
N TRP A 97 7.99 8.74 6.92
CA TRP A 97 8.12 9.05 5.50
C TRP A 97 9.45 8.55 4.96
N VAL A 98 9.41 7.83 3.83
CA VAL A 98 10.58 7.33 3.11
C VAL A 98 10.69 8.11 1.81
N HIS A 99 11.64 9.03 1.73
CA HIS A 99 11.79 9.87 0.55
C HIS A 99 12.73 9.23 -0.46
N ARG A 100 12.26 8.92 -1.66
CA ARG A 100 13.08 8.25 -2.69
C ARG A 100 14.31 9.05 -3.10
N ASP A 101 14.28 10.37 -3.00
CA ASP A 101 15.40 11.24 -3.34
C ASP A 101 16.58 11.14 -2.36
N ARG A 102 16.37 10.69 -1.11
CA ARG A 102 17.40 10.69 -0.06
C ARG A 102 17.45 9.48 0.88
N ASP A 103 16.32 8.84 1.15
CA ASP A 103 16.21 7.76 2.15
C ASP A 103 16.31 6.36 1.53
N GLY A 104 16.19 6.24 0.20
CA GLY A 104 16.26 4.97 -0.52
C GLY A 104 14.88 4.34 -0.75
N SER A 105 14.78 3.02 -0.60
CA SER A 105 13.55 2.28 -0.90
C SER A 105 12.73 1.96 0.35
N LEU A 106 11.41 1.87 0.18
CA LEU A 106 10.48 1.40 1.21
C LEU A 106 10.90 0.05 1.81
N VAL A 107 11.41 -0.85 0.97
CA VAL A 107 11.83 -2.20 1.38
C VAL A 107 12.97 -2.12 2.39
N ASP A 108 13.97 -1.29 2.12
CA ASP A 108 15.14 -1.15 2.99
C ASP A 108 14.73 -0.46 4.29
N ALA A 109 13.93 0.61 4.21
CA ALA A 109 13.42 1.32 5.38
C ALA A 109 12.65 0.41 6.35
N VAL A 110 11.81 -0.49 5.84
CA VAL A 110 11.06 -1.44 6.68
C VAL A 110 11.96 -2.54 7.26
N ARG A 111 12.96 -3.01 6.51
CA ARG A 111 13.94 -4.00 7.00
C ARG A 111 14.81 -3.44 8.12
N ASP A 112 15.20 -2.18 8.00
CA ASP A 112 16.07 -1.49 8.94
C ASP A 112 15.32 -0.88 10.12
N ALA A 113 13.98 -1.00 10.15
CA ALA A 113 13.11 -0.41 11.16
C ALA A 113 13.41 -0.86 12.60
N GLY A 114 14.01 -2.04 12.80
CA GLY A 114 14.41 -2.53 14.11
C GLY A 114 13.26 -2.49 15.13
N ALA A 115 13.45 -1.73 16.21
CA ALA A 115 12.48 -1.61 17.31
C ALA A 115 11.18 -0.88 16.92
N ASP A 116 11.13 -0.14 15.81
CA ASP A 116 9.90 0.54 15.37
C ASP A 116 8.77 -0.46 15.06
N LEU A 117 9.12 -1.69 14.65
CA LEU A 117 8.13 -2.74 14.42
C LEU A 117 7.93 -3.67 15.63
N ASP A 118 8.48 -3.35 16.80
CA ASP A 118 8.27 -4.18 17.98
C ASP A 118 6.79 -4.20 18.38
N GLY A 119 6.28 -5.42 18.57
CA GLY A 119 4.90 -5.70 18.90
C GLY A 119 3.92 -5.56 17.73
N VAL A 120 4.40 -5.32 16.49
CA VAL A 120 3.57 -5.46 15.29
C VAL A 120 3.12 -6.91 15.16
N ASP A 121 1.81 -7.13 15.09
CA ASP A 121 1.19 -8.46 14.99
C ASP A 121 0.37 -8.65 13.71
N ALA A 122 0.21 -7.60 12.90
CA ALA A 122 -0.36 -7.67 11.57
C ALA A 122 0.21 -6.60 10.64
N ALA A 123 0.08 -6.79 9.33
CA ALA A 123 0.53 -5.84 8.33
C ALA A 123 -0.45 -5.70 7.17
N TRP A 124 -0.50 -4.50 6.60
CA TRP A 124 -1.12 -4.20 5.32
C TRP A 124 -0.08 -3.52 4.41
N VAL A 125 0.16 -4.09 3.22
CA VAL A 125 1.23 -3.64 2.33
C VAL A 125 0.72 -3.45 0.90
N ALA A 126 0.88 -2.26 0.31
CA ALA A 126 0.49 -2.03 -1.08
C ALA A 126 1.42 -1.07 -1.83
N GLY A 127 1.42 -1.16 -3.16
CA GLY A 127 2.28 -0.32 -4.02
C GLY A 127 2.89 -1.13 -5.16
N GLU A 128 4.15 -0.83 -5.51
CA GLU A 128 4.88 -1.55 -6.55
C GLU A 128 5.00 -3.06 -6.24
N ALA A 129 4.62 -3.90 -7.20
CA ALA A 129 4.42 -5.33 -6.96
C ALA A 129 5.68 -6.08 -6.47
N SER A 130 6.87 -5.73 -6.96
CA SER A 130 8.11 -6.37 -6.52
C SER A 130 8.50 -5.94 -5.10
N ALA A 131 8.29 -4.68 -4.75
CA ALA A 131 8.48 -4.15 -3.40
C ALA A 131 7.53 -4.81 -2.40
N VAL A 132 6.24 -4.89 -2.73
CA VAL A 132 5.22 -5.56 -1.90
C VAL A 132 5.60 -7.02 -1.63
N ARG A 133 6.09 -7.75 -2.65
CA ARG A 133 6.56 -9.15 -2.48
C ARG A 133 7.77 -9.24 -1.57
N ALA A 134 8.75 -8.34 -1.73
CA ALA A 134 9.94 -8.31 -0.91
C ALA A 134 9.60 -8.01 0.57
N LEU A 135 8.66 -7.09 0.80
CA LEU A 135 8.13 -6.78 2.13
C LEU A 135 7.37 -7.95 2.74
N ARG A 136 6.43 -8.58 2.01
CA ARG A 136 5.72 -9.77 2.51
C ARG A 136 6.68 -10.88 2.92
N ARG A 137 7.68 -11.16 2.07
CA ARG A 137 8.70 -12.17 2.37
C ARG A 137 9.44 -11.84 3.67
N HIS A 138 9.94 -10.61 3.81
CA HIS A 138 10.61 -10.16 5.03
C HIS A 138 9.71 -10.30 6.27
N LEU A 139 8.46 -9.86 6.18
CA LEU A 139 7.52 -9.90 7.30
C LEU A 139 7.18 -11.33 7.74
N VAL A 140 7.06 -12.27 6.81
CA VAL A 140 6.72 -13.67 7.12
C VAL A 140 7.95 -14.49 7.52
N GLU A 141 9.07 -14.34 6.81
CA GLU A 141 10.26 -15.17 7.00
C GLU A 141 11.18 -14.63 8.09
N ASP A 142 11.42 -13.31 8.11
CA ASP A 142 12.38 -12.71 9.04
C ASP A 142 11.71 -12.16 10.31
N ARG A 143 10.47 -11.66 10.19
CA ARG A 143 9.67 -11.16 11.33
C ARG A 143 8.65 -12.16 11.85
N GLU A 144 8.59 -13.34 11.24
CA GLU A 144 7.77 -14.48 11.67
C GLU A 144 6.27 -14.16 11.82
N LEU A 145 5.76 -13.16 11.09
CA LEU A 145 4.33 -12.86 11.09
C LEU A 145 3.57 -14.02 10.43
N PRO A 146 2.43 -14.44 10.99
CA PRO A 146 1.55 -15.39 10.33
C PRO A 146 1.17 -14.87 8.94
N LYS A 147 1.23 -15.72 7.91
CA LYS A 147 0.87 -15.34 6.53
C LYS A 147 -0.52 -14.69 6.44
N ALA A 148 -1.48 -15.19 7.21
CA ALA A 148 -2.85 -14.67 7.27
C ALA A 148 -2.97 -13.31 7.97
N ALA A 149 -1.94 -12.87 8.71
CA ALA A 149 -1.87 -11.56 9.35
C ALA A 149 -1.21 -10.50 8.45
N VAL A 150 -0.78 -10.87 7.24
CA VAL A 150 -0.17 -9.95 6.26
C VAL A 150 -1.09 -9.84 5.05
N GLU A 151 -1.88 -8.77 5.00
CA GLU A 151 -2.65 -8.40 3.81
C GLU A 151 -1.77 -7.59 2.87
N PHE A 152 -1.87 -7.84 1.56
CA PHE A 152 -0.95 -7.25 0.61
C PHE A 152 -1.54 -7.10 -0.79
N SER A 153 -1.13 -6.07 -1.55
CA SER A 153 -1.63 -5.81 -2.90
C SER A 153 -0.63 -5.07 -3.77
N GLY A 154 -0.17 -5.70 -4.86
CA GLY A 154 0.61 -5.01 -5.89
C GLY A 154 -0.31 -4.16 -6.77
N TYR A 155 -0.19 -2.84 -6.71
CA TYR A 155 -1.02 -1.90 -7.46
C TYR A 155 -0.46 -1.64 -8.87
N TRP A 156 0.86 -1.61 -9.01
CA TRP A 156 1.54 -1.28 -10.28
C TRP A 156 2.91 -1.95 -10.40
N ARG A 157 3.56 -1.78 -11.55
CA ARG A 157 4.92 -2.27 -11.83
C ARG A 157 5.73 -1.26 -12.63
N ARG A 158 7.04 -1.21 -12.40
CA ARG A 158 7.94 -0.32 -13.15
C ARG A 158 8.13 -0.71 -14.62
N ALA A 159 8.12 -2.00 -14.92
CA ALA A 159 8.42 -2.52 -16.26
C ALA A 159 7.18 -2.88 -17.10
N LEU A 160 5.97 -2.77 -16.52
CA LEU A 160 4.72 -3.17 -17.16
C LEU A 160 3.67 -2.08 -16.97
N THR A 161 2.88 -1.86 -18.01
CA THR A 161 1.68 -1.03 -17.98
C THR A 161 0.47 -1.87 -17.54
N GLN A 162 -0.64 -1.22 -17.19
CA GLN A 162 -1.87 -1.93 -16.82
C GLN A 162 -2.42 -2.82 -17.96
N ASP A 163 -2.13 -2.49 -19.22
CA ASP A 163 -2.65 -3.21 -20.39
C ASP A 163 -1.81 -4.46 -20.75
N ASP A 164 -0.66 -4.64 -20.10
CA ASP A 164 0.18 -5.82 -20.30
C ASP A 164 -0.47 -7.07 -19.65
N ALA A 165 -0.25 -8.23 -20.27
CA ALA A 165 -0.81 -9.48 -19.77
C ALA A 165 -0.24 -9.80 -18.36
N PRO A 166 -1.04 -10.43 -17.47
CA PRO A 166 -0.57 -10.89 -16.17
C PRO A 166 0.62 -11.84 -16.34
N THR A 167 1.66 -11.64 -15.54
CA THR A 167 2.84 -12.51 -15.52
C THR A 167 2.51 -13.86 -14.87
N GLU A 168 3.34 -14.89 -15.08
CA GLU A 168 3.18 -16.18 -14.38
C GLU A 168 3.17 -16.01 -12.86
N GLU A 169 3.96 -15.08 -12.34
CA GLU A 169 3.96 -14.75 -10.92
C GLU A 169 2.68 -14.04 -10.47
N ASP A 170 1.98 -13.31 -11.35
CA ASP A 170 0.66 -12.73 -11.04
C ASP A 170 -0.41 -13.79 -10.96
N LEU A 171 -0.36 -14.76 -11.87
CA LEU A 171 -1.28 -15.89 -11.85
C LEU A 171 -1.03 -16.76 -10.62
N ALA A 172 0.23 -17.02 -10.26
CA ALA A 172 0.59 -17.75 -9.05
C ALA A 172 0.14 -17.01 -7.78
N TRP A 173 0.33 -15.69 -7.73
CA TRP A 173 -0.13 -14.87 -6.61
C TRP A 173 -1.66 -14.79 -6.55
N ALA A 174 -2.35 -14.62 -7.68
CA ALA A 174 -3.81 -14.66 -7.74
C ALA A 174 -4.35 -16.02 -7.28
N ALA A 175 -3.67 -17.12 -7.62
CA ALA A 175 -4.01 -18.46 -7.14
C ALA A 175 -3.78 -18.63 -5.63
N GLU A 176 -2.66 -18.12 -5.08
CA GLU A 176 -2.42 -18.11 -3.63
C GLU A 176 -3.52 -17.30 -2.90
N ARG A 177 -3.89 -16.12 -3.42
CA ARG A 177 -4.96 -15.29 -2.85
C ARG A 177 -6.33 -15.97 -2.89
N ALA A 178 -6.62 -16.72 -3.96
CA ALA A 178 -7.87 -17.46 -4.11
C ALA A 178 -7.93 -18.66 -3.15
N ALA A 179 -6.80 -19.34 -2.93
CA ALA A 179 -6.70 -20.44 -1.97
C ALA A 179 -6.92 -19.97 -0.53
N ASP A 180 -6.35 -18.83 -0.14
CA ASP A 180 -6.52 -18.21 1.19
C ASP A 180 -7.91 -17.56 1.40
N ALA A 181 -8.80 -17.58 0.40
CA ALA A 181 -10.16 -17.05 0.48
C ALA A 181 -11.24 -18.15 0.54
N SER A 182 -10.83 -19.43 0.49
CA SER A 182 -11.70 -20.62 0.50
C SER A 182 -11.67 -21.33 1.84
#